data_AF-A0A3B1C3N0-F1
#
_entry.id   AF-A0A3B1C3N0-F1
#
_cell.length_a   1.000
_cell.length_b   1.000
_cell.length_c   1.000
_cell.angle_alpha   90.00
_cell.angle_beta   90.00
_cell.angle_gamma   90.00
#
_symmetry.space_group_name_H-M   'P 1'
#
loop_
_entity.id
_entity.type
_entity.pdbx_description
1 polymer ?
#
loop_
_entity_poly.entity_id
_entity_poly.type
_entity_poly.pdbx_seq_one_letter_code
_entity_poly.pdbx_strand_id
1 'polypeptide(L)'
;MAWEKKGAHSAKKPDLNGIVKDAVVCHLCGCSLHGSVYTNDGQAYCGENCYLKKMEFHLLESEIGAAYLAFAEALAKTLDMREHETGLHSKRVACHTMVLAKHFTDNRGILRQVYWGALLHDIGKIGISDAVLLKQGALTKNEWLEMRSHSQKGYSILSAIPSMRLAANIVLSHEERYDGTGYPHGLAGEDIPWGARIFAVIDTLDAMISDRPYRKGA
;
A
#
# COMPACT_ATOMS: atom_id res chain seq x y z
N MET A 1 47.73 -7.73 -56.10
CA MET A 1 47.02 -6.68 -55.36
C MET A 1 46.49 -7.30 -54.07
N ALA A 2 47.14 -6.96 -52.96
CA ALA A 2 46.91 -7.51 -51.64
C ALA A 2 45.66 -6.88 -50.99
N TRP A 3 44.86 -7.70 -50.32
CA TRP A 3 43.76 -7.28 -49.44
C TRP A 3 44.23 -7.44 -48.00
N GLU A 4 44.49 -6.31 -47.33
CA GLU A 4 44.88 -6.27 -45.92
C GLU A 4 43.68 -6.38 -44.98
N LYS A 5 43.87 -7.21 -43.95
CA LYS A 5 42.99 -7.41 -42.80
C LYS A 5 42.82 -6.11 -42.02
N LYS A 6 41.58 -5.72 -41.73
CA LYS A 6 41.27 -4.84 -40.59
C LYS A 6 40.44 -5.61 -39.57
N GLY A 7 40.92 -5.51 -38.34
CA GLY A 7 40.64 -6.40 -37.23
C GLY A 7 39.19 -6.34 -36.74
N ALA A 8 38.79 -7.47 -36.18
CA ALA A 8 37.58 -7.63 -35.39
C ALA A 8 37.55 -6.58 -34.26
N HIS A 9 36.67 -5.59 -34.40
CA HIS A 9 36.20 -4.83 -33.25
C HIS A 9 35.30 -5.75 -32.43
N SER A 10 35.92 -6.46 -31.49
CA SER A 10 35.26 -7.00 -30.31
C SER A 10 34.51 -5.87 -29.64
N ALA A 11 33.19 -5.80 -29.87
CA ALA A 11 32.30 -4.99 -29.06
C ALA A 11 32.45 -5.52 -27.63
N LYS A 12 33.15 -4.75 -26.78
CA LYS A 12 33.30 -5.04 -25.36
C LYS A 12 31.90 -5.28 -24.80
N LYS A 13 31.66 -6.50 -24.30
CA LYS A 13 30.51 -6.77 -23.43
C LYS A 13 30.55 -5.75 -22.29
N PRO A 14 29.44 -5.08 -21.96
CA PRO A 14 29.42 -4.18 -20.81
C PRO A 14 29.77 -5.01 -19.58
N ASP A 15 30.85 -4.60 -18.93
CA ASP A 15 31.26 -5.04 -17.61
C ASP A 15 30.11 -4.74 -16.62
N LEU A 16 29.69 -5.75 -15.87
CA LEU A 16 28.66 -5.66 -14.83
C LEU A 16 29.06 -4.77 -13.65
N ASN A 17 30.22 -4.12 -13.69
CA ASN A 17 30.72 -3.22 -12.65
C ASN A 17 30.88 -1.75 -13.08
N GLY A 18 30.12 -1.29 -14.08
CA GLY A 18 30.11 0.10 -14.54
C GLY A 18 29.17 1.06 -13.79
N ILE A 19 29.01 0.94 -12.46
CA ILE A 19 28.21 1.90 -11.67
C ILE A 19 29.12 3.04 -11.20
N VAL A 20 28.90 4.24 -11.73
CA VAL A 20 29.43 5.48 -11.18
C VAL A 20 28.89 5.64 -9.74
N LYS A 21 29.81 5.70 -8.77
CA LYS A 21 29.56 5.79 -7.32
C LYS A 21 29.07 7.19 -6.90
N ASP A 22 27.89 7.60 -7.31
CA ASP A 22 27.20 8.67 -6.60
C ASP A 22 26.28 8.02 -5.56
N ALA A 23 26.58 8.25 -4.27
CA ALA A 23 25.73 7.78 -3.19
C ALA A 23 24.36 8.43 -3.35
N VAL A 24 23.37 7.66 -3.80
CA VAL A 24 21.98 8.12 -3.83
C VAL A 24 21.57 8.36 -2.37
N VAL A 25 21.37 9.62 -2.00
CA VAL A 25 20.97 10.02 -0.64
C VAL A 25 19.53 10.51 -0.65
N CYS A 26 18.81 10.22 0.42
CA CYS A 26 17.48 10.76 0.63
C CYS A 26 17.57 12.28 0.78
N HIS A 27 16.90 13.04 -0.08
CA HIS A 27 16.86 14.50 0.04
C HIS A 27 16.23 14.98 1.36
N LEU A 28 15.32 14.19 1.97
CA LEU A 28 14.64 14.57 3.21
C LEU A 28 15.48 14.34 4.47
N CYS A 29 16.26 13.25 4.56
CA CYS A 29 17.00 12.91 5.78
C CYS A 29 18.51 12.81 5.60
N GLY A 30 19.02 12.89 4.37
CA GLY A 30 20.45 12.74 4.05
C GLY A 30 21.00 11.32 4.15
N CYS A 31 20.20 10.32 4.58
CA CYS A 31 20.66 8.94 4.67
C CYS A 31 20.96 8.35 3.30
N SER A 32 21.98 7.48 3.24
CA SER A 32 22.27 6.65 2.06
C SER A 32 21.09 5.76 1.75
N LEU A 33 20.68 5.73 0.48
CA LEU A 33 19.62 4.87 -0.06
C LEU A 33 20.16 3.55 -0.64
N HIS A 34 21.44 3.27 -0.44
CA HIS A 34 22.06 2.04 -0.92
C HIS A 34 21.38 0.81 -0.30
N GLY A 35 20.82 -0.07 -1.15
CA GLY A 35 20.09 -1.27 -0.70
C GLY A 35 18.74 -1.00 -0.02
N SER A 36 18.24 0.24 -0.02
CA SER A 36 16.93 0.60 0.53
C SER A 36 15.91 0.82 -0.58
N VAL A 37 14.62 0.63 -0.29
CA VAL A 37 13.53 1.05 -1.19
C VAL A 37 13.46 2.58 -1.21
N TYR A 38 13.46 3.18 -2.41
CA TYR A 38 13.40 4.62 -2.61
C TYR A 38 12.51 4.99 -3.80
N THR A 39 11.99 6.22 -3.77
CA THR A 39 11.21 6.81 -4.87
C THR A 39 11.90 8.07 -5.40
N ASN A 40 11.61 8.45 -6.64
CA ASN A 40 11.99 9.74 -7.22
C ASN A 40 10.72 10.59 -7.35
N ASP A 41 10.62 11.66 -6.55
CA ASP A 41 9.42 12.51 -6.49
C ASP A 41 9.39 13.62 -7.58
N GLY A 42 10.18 13.44 -8.63
CA GLY A 42 10.28 14.38 -9.76
C GLY A 42 11.33 15.47 -9.56
N GLN A 43 11.92 15.60 -8.36
CA GLN A 43 12.99 16.55 -8.08
C GLN A 43 14.18 15.91 -7.35
N ALA A 44 13.98 14.89 -6.53
CA ALA A 44 15.07 14.17 -5.86
C ALA A 44 14.69 12.74 -5.43
N TYR A 45 15.71 11.98 -4.99
CA TYR A 45 15.51 10.67 -4.40
C TYR A 45 15.06 10.78 -2.93
N CYS A 46 14.07 9.96 -2.55
CA CYS A 46 13.53 9.90 -1.21
C CYS A 46 13.40 8.45 -0.75
N GLY A 47 13.95 8.12 0.42
CA GLY A 47 13.79 6.80 1.02
C GLY A 47 12.35 6.59 1.47
N GLU A 48 11.85 5.36 1.35
CA GLU A 48 10.46 5.00 1.65
C GLU A 48 9.99 5.54 3.01
N ASN A 49 10.75 5.29 4.09
CA ASN A 49 10.41 5.79 5.43
C ASN A 49 10.24 7.32 5.51
N CYS A 50 11.02 8.08 4.73
CA CYS A 50 10.90 9.53 4.71
C CYS A 50 9.73 9.98 3.83
N TYR A 51 9.48 9.26 2.73
CA TYR A 51 8.33 9.48 1.86
C TYR A 51 7.01 9.25 2.61
N LEU A 52 6.88 8.14 3.35
CA LEU A 52 5.70 7.82 4.16
C LEU A 52 5.41 8.93 5.18
N LYS A 53 6.45 9.48 5.83
CA LYS A 53 6.31 10.62 6.75
C LYS A 53 5.91 11.91 6.04
N LYS A 54 6.46 12.21 4.86
CA LYS A 54 6.11 13.42 4.07
C LYS A 54 4.65 13.40 3.62
N MET A 55 4.15 12.23 3.21
CA MET A 55 2.76 12.07 2.77
C MET A 55 1.75 12.36 3.89
N GLU A 56 2.12 12.07 5.14
CA GLU A 56 1.36 12.40 6.34
C GLU A 56 1.07 13.91 6.44
N PHE A 57 2.08 14.76 6.21
CA PHE A 57 1.95 16.21 6.31
C PHE A 57 1.04 16.84 5.26
N HIS A 58 0.99 16.31 4.03
CA HIS A 58 0.21 16.92 2.94
C HIS A 58 -1.32 16.76 3.11
N LEU A 59 -1.80 15.85 3.95
CA LEU A 59 -3.22 15.55 4.14
C LEU A 59 -3.86 16.34 5.30
N LEU A 60 -3.06 17.06 6.07
CA LEU A 60 -3.47 17.77 7.28
C LEU A 60 -3.86 19.22 6.96
N GLU A 61 -5.12 19.57 7.18
CA GLU A 61 -5.65 20.94 6.97
C GLU A 61 -5.90 21.70 8.28
N SER A 62 -5.91 21.00 9.42
CA SER A 62 -6.18 21.59 10.74
C SER A 62 -5.67 20.67 11.84
N GLU A 63 -5.49 21.19 13.06
CA GLU A 63 -5.14 20.38 14.25
C GLU A 63 -6.14 19.25 14.48
N ILE A 64 -7.44 19.51 14.22
CA ILE A 64 -8.50 18.49 14.31
C ILE A 64 -8.27 17.39 13.26
N GLY A 65 -7.96 17.75 12.02
CA GLY A 65 -7.61 16.79 10.97
C GLY A 65 -6.36 15.96 11.31
N ALA A 66 -5.38 16.59 11.97
CA ALA A 66 -4.17 15.92 12.46
C ALA A 66 -4.46 14.92 13.57
N ALA A 67 -5.31 15.28 14.53
CA ALA A 67 -5.74 14.36 15.57
C ALA A 67 -6.49 13.14 14.99
N TYR A 68 -7.40 13.34 14.03
CA TYR A 68 -8.09 12.24 13.35
C TYR A 68 -7.14 11.32 12.59
N LEU A 69 -6.16 11.89 11.87
CA LEU A 69 -5.15 11.11 11.16
C LEU A 69 -4.30 10.29 12.13
N ALA A 70 -3.77 10.91 13.18
CA ALA A 70 -2.96 10.25 14.18
C ALA A 70 -3.74 9.12 14.89
N PHE A 71 -5.03 9.34 15.17
CA PHE A 71 -5.88 8.31 15.74
C PHE A 71 -6.12 7.14 14.78
N ALA A 72 -6.39 7.42 13.50
CA ALA A 72 -6.52 6.37 12.49
C ALA A 72 -5.23 5.55 12.34
N GLU A 73 -4.06 6.20 12.34
CA GLU A 73 -2.76 5.50 12.30
C GLU A 73 -2.49 4.67 13.55
N ALA A 74 -2.88 5.17 14.73
CA ALA A 74 -2.77 4.41 15.97
C ALA A 74 -3.65 3.15 15.98
N LEU A 75 -4.87 3.24 15.40
CA LEU A 75 -5.76 2.10 15.22
C LEU A 75 -5.18 1.07 14.25
N ALA A 76 -4.70 1.51 13.09
CA ALA A 76 -4.03 0.63 12.12
C ALA A 76 -2.86 -0.10 12.77
N LYS A 77 -1.98 0.64 13.46
CA LYS A 77 -0.84 0.08 14.18
C LYS A 77 -1.24 -0.93 15.25
N THR A 78 -2.35 -0.69 15.95
CA THR A 78 -2.86 -1.61 16.97
C THR A 78 -3.32 -2.93 16.35
N LEU A 79 -3.99 -2.87 15.18
CA LEU A 79 -4.37 -4.05 14.45
C LEU A 79 -3.14 -4.82 13.93
N ASP A 80 -2.19 -4.11 13.33
CA ASP A 80 -0.95 -4.70 12.82
C ASP A 80 -0.19 -5.44 13.94
N MET A 81 -0.14 -4.86 15.15
CA MET A 81 0.46 -5.49 16.33
C MET A 81 -0.24 -6.80 16.72
N ARG A 82 -1.56 -6.90 16.56
CA ARG A 82 -2.33 -8.12 16.83
C ARG A 82 -2.03 -9.21 15.81
N GLU A 83 -1.81 -8.86 14.55
CA GLU A 83 -1.48 -9.78 13.46
C GLU A 83 0.02 -10.16 13.40
N HIS A 84 0.83 -9.65 14.33
CA HIS A 84 2.30 -9.77 14.32
C HIS A 84 2.96 -9.19 13.06
N GLU A 85 2.26 -8.27 12.38
CA GLU A 85 2.78 -7.51 11.25
C GLU A 85 3.53 -6.27 11.74
N THR A 86 4.55 -5.83 11.00
CA THR A 86 5.45 -4.74 11.44
C THR A 86 4.86 -3.33 11.32
N GLY A 87 3.55 -3.19 11.11
CA GLY A 87 2.87 -1.89 11.03
C GLY A 87 3.16 -1.06 9.77
N LEU A 88 4.07 -1.54 8.91
CA LEU A 88 4.48 -0.83 7.72
C LEU A 88 3.54 -1.06 6.54
N HIS A 89 2.90 -2.23 6.44
CA HIS A 89 2.05 -2.60 5.30
C HIS A 89 0.88 -1.62 5.10
N SER A 90 0.02 -1.48 6.12
CA SER A 90 -1.15 -0.60 6.07
C SER A 90 -0.79 0.84 5.70
N LYS A 91 0.32 1.37 6.25
CA LYS A 91 0.81 2.72 5.91
C LYS A 91 1.44 2.80 4.51
N ARG A 92 2.23 1.82 4.09
CA ARG A 92 2.80 1.75 2.73
C ARG A 92 1.70 1.71 1.68
N VAL A 93 0.74 0.80 1.82
CA VAL A 93 -0.39 0.67 0.90
C VAL A 93 -1.20 1.95 0.85
N ALA A 94 -1.49 2.59 1.99
CA ALA A 94 -2.18 3.88 2.02
C ALA A 94 -1.41 4.98 1.27
N CYS A 95 -0.11 5.15 1.55
CA CYS A 95 0.71 6.17 0.88
C CYS A 95 0.89 5.92 -0.62
N HIS A 96 1.06 4.67 -1.05
CA HIS A 96 1.17 4.32 -2.47
C HIS A 96 -0.18 4.45 -3.19
N THR A 97 -1.29 4.10 -2.54
CA THR A 97 -2.65 4.36 -3.05
C THR A 97 -2.84 5.84 -3.34
N MET A 98 -2.30 6.72 -2.48
CA MET A 98 -2.37 8.17 -2.69
C MET A 98 -1.56 8.68 -3.87
N VAL A 99 -0.45 8.03 -4.23
CA VAL A 99 0.29 8.36 -5.45
C VAL A 99 -0.62 8.18 -6.66
N LEU A 100 -1.24 7.01 -6.76
CA LEU A 100 -2.10 6.68 -7.89
C LEU A 100 -3.40 7.50 -7.88
N ALA A 101 -4.02 7.70 -6.71
CA ALA A 101 -5.27 8.45 -6.57
C ALA A 101 -5.15 9.92 -7.02
N LYS A 102 -3.98 10.56 -6.85
CA LYS A 102 -3.74 11.93 -7.32
C LYS A 102 -3.84 12.09 -8.84
N HIS A 103 -3.71 11.01 -9.61
CA HIS A 103 -3.95 11.07 -11.06
C HIS A 103 -5.45 11.12 -11.43
N PHE A 104 -6.35 10.87 -10.48
CA PHE A 104 -7.80 10.84 -10.70
C PHE A 104 -8.52 12.04 -10.10
N THR A 105 -7.97 12.66 -9.05
CA THR A 105 -8.60 13.80 -8.38
C THR A 105 -7.60 14.64 -7.59
N ASP A 106 -7.77 15.96 -7.63
CA ASP A 106 -7.07 16.92 -6.76
C ASP A 106 -7.89 17.33 -5.53
N ASN A 107 -9.10 16.77 -5.38
CA ASN A 107 -9.97 17.11 -4.25
C ASN A 107 -9.40 16.50 -2.96
N ARG A 108 -8.84 17.37 -2.10
CA ARG A 108 -8.20 16.97 -0.84
C ARG A 108 -9.13 16.21 0.11
N GLY A 109 -10.42 16.56 0.15
CA GLY A 109 -11.40 15.86 0.97
C GLY A 109 -11.61 14.41 0.52
N ILE A 110 -11.69 14.18 -0.79
CA ILE A 110 -11.80 12.85 -1.38
C ILE A 110 -10.49 12.07 -1.18
N LEU A 111 -9.34 12.68 -1.47
CA LEU A 111 -8.02 12.08 -1.27
C LEU A 111 -7.82 11.62 0.19
N ARG A 112 -8.26 12.42 1.16
CA ARG A 112 -8.23 12.05 2.59
C ARG A 112 -9.12 10.84 2.90
N GLN A 113 -10.29 10.71 2.28
CA GLN A 113 -11.12 9.52 2.41
C GLN A 113 -10.46 8.27 1.82
N VAL A 114 -9.80 8.41 0.66
CA VAL A 114 -9.05 7.31 0.03
C VAL A 114 -7.92 6.86 0.93
N TYR A 115 -7.15 7.80 1.50
CA TYR A 115 -6.10 7.48 2.45
C TYR A 115 -6.65 6.72 3.67
N TRP A 116 -7.72 7.20 4.29
CA TRP A 116 -8.33 6.52 5.44
C TRP A 116 -8.89 5.15 5.09
N GLY A 117 -9.54 5.01 3.94
CA GLY A 117 -10.06 3.73 3.47
C GLY A 117 -8.95 2.71 3.23
N ALA A 118 -7.83 3.14 2.66
CA ALA A 118 -6.66 2.30 2.45
C ALA A 118 -5.93 1.96 3.76
N LEU A 119 -5.74 2.93 4.65
CA LEU A 119 -5.06 2.73 5.93
C LEU A 119 -5.83 1.78 6.86
N LEU A 120 -7.16 1.84 6.82
CA LEU A 120 -8.05 1.11 7.71
C LEU A 120 -8.79 -0.03 7.00
N HIS A 121 -8.32 -0.48 5.82
CA HIS A 121 -8.97 -1.53 5.02
C HIS A 121 -9.30 -2.78 5.85
N ASP A 122 -8.39 -3.14 6.75
CA ASP A 122 -8.49 -4.32 7.58
C ASP A 122 -9.07 -4.10 8.99
N ILE A 123 -9.54 -2.88 9.34
CA ILE A 123 -9.99 -2.55 10.71
C ILE A 123 -11.04 -3.53 11.27
N GLY A 124 -11.86 -4.12 10.40
CA GLY A 124 -12.87 -5.11 10.79
C GLY A 124 -12.31 -6.44 11.28
N LYS A 125 -11.01 -6.73 11.06
CA LYS A 125 -10.32 -7.90 11.63
C LYS A 125 -10.33 -7.90 13.15
N ILE A 126 -10.54 -6.75 13.80
CA ILE A 126 -10.77 -6.67 15.25
C ILE A 126 -11.92 -7.57 15.72
N GLY A 127 -12.92 -7.80 14.87
CA GLY A 127 -14.07 -8.66 15.17
C GLY A 127 -13.91 -10.11 14.72
N ILE A 128 -12.73 -10.54 14.26
CA ILE A 128 -12.42 -11.92 13.88
C ILE A 128 -11.76 -12.61 15.07
N SER A 129 -12.13 -13.86 15.36
CA SER A 129 -11.55 -14.63 16.46
C SER A 129 -10.06 -14.91 16.24
N ASP A 130 -9.27 -14.96 17.31
CA ASP A 130 -7.84 -15.26 17.22
C ASP A 130 -7.58 -16.64 16.61
N ALA A 131 -8.48 -17.61 16.86
CA ALA A 131 -8.39 -18.95 16.29
C ALA A 131 -8.49 -18.98 14.76
N VAL A 132 -9.19 -18.00 14.16
CA VAL A 132 -9.28 -17.82 12.70
C VAL A 132 -8.17 -16.88 12.20
N LEU A 133 -7.99 -15.74 12.87
CA LEU A 133 -7.06 -14.69 12.45
C LEU A 133 -5.59 -15.15 12.48
N LEU A 134 -5.19 -15.85 13.53
CA LEU A 134 -3.79 -16.25 13.77
C LEU A 134 -3.49 -17.69 13.34
N LYS A 135 -4.43 -18.35 12.64
CA LYS A 135 -4.31 -19.76 12.29
C LYS A 135 -3.13 -20.01 11.37
N GLN A 136 -2.23 -20.90 11.80
CA GLN A 136 -1.10 -21.38 11.00
C GLN A 136 -1.54 -22.56 10.13
N GLY A 137 -2.23 -22.27 9.02
CA GLY A 137 -2.69 -23.29 8.07
C GLY A 137 -3.90 -22.85 7.24
N ALA A 138 -4.41 -23.75 6.40
CA ALA A 138 -5.59 -23.46 5.59
C ALA A 138 -6.84 -23.25 6.46
N LEU A 139 -7.60 -22.20 6.15
CA LEU A 139 -8.92 -21.97 6.73
C LEU A 139 -9.93 -22.95 6.14
N THR A 140 -10.80 -23.50 6.99
CA THR A 140 -12.00 -24.25 6.60
C THR A 140 -13.03 -23.30 5.99
N LYS A 141 -14.09 -23.85 5.39
CA LYS A 141 -15.17 -23.04 4.80
C LYS A 141 -15.81 -22.09 5.82
N ASN A 142 -16.04 -22.55 7.06
CA ASN A 142 -16.65 -21.72 8.10
C ASN A 142 -15.70 -20.63 8.60
N GLU A 143 -14.41 -20.96 8.75
CA GLU A 143 -13.39 -19.97 9.12
C GLU A 143 -13.20 -18.93 8.01
N TRP A 144 -13.33 -19.31 6.74
CA TRP A 144 -13.36 -18.37 5.63
C TRP A 144 -14.59 -17.44 5.66
N LEU A 145 -15.77 -17.95 6.02
CA LEU A 145 -16.96 -17.11 6.19
C LEU A 145 -16.75 -16.07 7.29
N GLU A 146 -16.13 -16.48 8.40
CA GLU A 146 -15.76 -15.55 9.46
C GLU A 146 -14.73 -14.54 8.95
N MET A 147 -13.61 -14.98 8.37
CA MET A 147 -12.56 -14.11 7.85
C MET A 147 -13.11 -13.05 6.88
N ARG A 148 -13.94 -13.45 5.91
CA ARG A 148 -14.54 -12.52 4.92
C ARG A 148 -15.46 -11.46 5.53
N SER A 149 -16.00 -11.72 6.72
CA SER A 149 -16.84 -10.75 7.44
C SER A 149 -16.10 -9.50 7.90
N HIS A 150 -14.75 -9.47 7.85
CA HIS A 150 -13.97 -8.31 8.25
C HIS A 150 -14.33 -7.07 7.42
N SER A 151 -14.56 -7.21 6.11
CA SER A 151 -14.97 -6.12 5.22
C SER A 151 -16.25 -5.41 5.71
N GLN A 152 -17.30 -6.20 6.01
CA GLN A 152 -18.57 -5.71 6.53
C GLN A 152 -18.45 -5.15 7.95
N LYS A 153 -17.67 -5.80 8.82
CA LYS A 153 -17.39 -5.31 10.18
C LYS A 153 -16.65 -3.97 10.15
N GLY A 154 -15.65 -3.83 9.27
CA GLY A 154 -14.90 -2.60 9.06
C GLY A 154 -15.79 -1.47 8.55
N TYR A 155 -16.66 -1.76 7.59
CA TYR A 155 -17.70 -0.82 7.16
C TYR A 155 -18.60 -0.37 8.31
N SER A 156 -19.07 -1.30 9.14
CA SER A 156 -19.92 -0.97 10.30
C SER A 156 -19.22 -0.06 11.30
N ILE A 157 -17.91 -0.23 11.51
CA ILE A 157 -17.11 0.64 12.39
C ILE A 157 -16.99 2.04 11.80
N LEU A 158 -16.58 2.15 10.53
CA LEU A 158 -16.28 3.45 9.91
C LEU A 158 -17.53 4.23 9.50
N SER A 159 -18.61 3.56 9.11
CA SER A 159 -19.86 4.22 8.73
C SER A 159 -20.57 4.91 9.91
N ALA A 160 -20.24 4.53 11.15
CA ALA A 160 -20.67 5.22 12.36
C ALA A 160 -20.03 6.61 12.52
N ILE A 161 -18.96 6.90 11.78
CA ILE A 161 -18.27 8.19 11.76
C ILE A 161 -18.74 8.95 10.51
N PRO A 162 -19.60 9.99 10.63
CA PRO A 162 -20.19 10.65 9.47
C PRO A 162 -19.16 11.21 8.47
N SER A 163 -18.01 11.64 8.98
CA SER A 163 -16.90 12.16 8.19
C SER A 163 -16.08 11.09 7.47
N MET A 164 -16.38 9.79 7.60
CA MET A 164 -15.62 8.69 6.99
C MET A 164 -16.46 7.81 6.04
N ARG A 165 -17.60 8.31 5.54
CA ARG A 165 -18.51 7.51 4.70
C ARG A 165 -17.86 6.93 3.44
N LEU A 166 -17.01 7.70 2.75
CA LEU A 166 -16.34 7.22 1.54
C LEU A 166 -15.24 6.22 1.90
N ALA A 167 -14.48 6.47 2.97
CA ALA A 167 -13.53 5.51 3.50
C ALA A 167 -14.20 4.18 3.86
N ALA A 168 -15.37 4.23 4.52
CA ALA A 168 -16.16 3.04 4.84
C ALA A 168 -16.51 2.22 3.59
N ASN A 169 -16.96 2.86 2.51
CA ASN A 169 -17.25 2.17 1.25
C ASN A 169 -16.01 1.51 0.62
N ILE A 170 -14.83 2.12 0.76
CA ILE A 170 -13.57 1.53 0.33
C ILE A 170 -13.27 0.28 1.16
N VAL A 171 -13.34 0.37 2.48
CA VAL A 171 -13.18 -0.77 3.40
C VAL A 171 -14.17 -1.89 3.10
N LEU A 172 -15.42 -1.58 2.76
CA LEU A 172 -16.41 -2.59 2.41
C LEU A 172 -16.03 -3.36 1.14
N SER A 173 -15.38 -2.69 0.19
CA SER A 173 -15.21 -3.17 -1.19
C SER A 173 -13.77 -3.54 -1.54
N HIS A 174 -12.83 -3.49 -0.58
CA HIS A 174 -11.41 -3.64 -0.88
C HIS A 174 -11.01 -5.05 -1.34
N GLU A 175 -11.84 -6.04 -1.02
CA GLU A 175 -11.71 -7.45 -1.42
C GLU A 175 -12.58 -7.80 -2.64
N GLU A 176 -13.27 -6.81 -3.23
CA GLU A 176 -13.96 -6.98 -4.49
C GLU A 176 -12.96 -7.12 -5.63
N ARG A 177 -13.29 -7.95 -6.62
CA ARG A 177 -12.41 -8.22 -7.76
C ARG A 177 -13.07 -7.71 -9.02
N TYR A 178 -12.27 -7.14 -9.92
CA TYR A 178 -12.79 -6.52 -11.15
C TYR A 178 -13.62 -7.48 -12.01
N ASP A 179 -13.37 -8.79 -11.92
CA ASP A 179 -14.09 -9.87 -12.60
C ASP A 179 -15.40 -10.33 -11.89
N GLY A 180 -15.76 -9.73 -10.75
CA GLY A 180 -16.93 -10.08 -9.95
C GLY A 180 -16.76 -11.29 -9.04
N THR A 181 -15.56 -11.87 -8.94
CA THR A 181 -15.29 -13.06 -8.10
C THR A 181 -14.91 -12.72 -6.66
N GLY A 182 -14.90 -11.43 -6.31
CA GLY A 182 -14.59 -10.91 -4.98
C GLY A 182 -15.75 -11.01 -3.99
N TYR A 183 -15.60 -10.31 -2.87
CA TYR A 183 -16.58 -10.27 -1.78
C TYR A 183 -16.55 -8.89 -1.10
N PRO A 184 -17.57 -8.50 -0.32
CA PRO A 184 -18.73 -9.27 0.13
C PRO A 184 -19.91 -9.34 -0.83
N HIS A 185 -20.00 -8.46 -1.83
CA HIS A 185 -21.17 -8.33 -2.70
C HIS A 185 -20.94 -8.87 -4.12
N GLY A 186 -19.70 -9.16 -4.51
CA GLY A 186 -19.38 -9.64 -5.86
C GLY A 186 -19.55 -8.52 -6.89
N LEU A 187 -19.19 -7.29 -6.51
CA LEU A 187 -19.20 -6.15 -7.42
C LEU A 187 -18.20 -6.38 -8.55
N ALA A 188 -18.56 -5.98 -9.76
CA ALA A 188 -17.74 -6.18 -10.96
C ALA A 188 -17.45 -4.84 -11.65
N GLY A 189 -16.29 -4.76 -12.30
CA GLY A 189 -15.93 -3.62 -13.14
C GLY A 189 -16.01 -2.28 -12.41
N GLU A 190 -16.84 -1.38 -12.93
CA GLU A 190 -16.97 -0.02 -12.43
C GLU A 190 -17.93 0.13 -11.24
N ASP A 191 -18.68 -0.92 -10.91
CA ASP A 191 -19.53 -0.94 -9.72
C ASP A 191 -18.69 -0.92 -8.43
N ILE A 192 -17.43 -1.37 -8.52
CA ILE A 192 -16.46 -1.25 -7.43
C ILE A 192 -16.05 0.23 -7.29
N PRO A 193 -16.13 0.83 -6.09
CA PRO A 193 -15.66 2.19 -5.85
C PRO A 193 -14.24 2.37 -6.40
N TRP A 194 -14.01 3.43 -7.18
CA TRP A 194 -12.71 3.64 -7.83
C TRP A 194 -11.54 3.68 -6.82
N GLY A 195 -11.76 4.21 -5.61
CA GLY A 195 -10.78 4.20 -4.53
C GLY A 195 -10.40 2.79 -4.08
N ALA A 196 -11.37 1.86 -4.03
CA ALA A 196 -11.13 0.45 -3.72
C ALA A 196 -10.41 -0.27 -4.87
N ARG A 197 -10.72 0.07 -6.13
CA ARG A 197 -9.99 -0.47 -7.30
C ARG A 197 -8.52 -0.08 -7.30
N ILE A 198 -8.23 1.20 -7.04
CA ILE A 198 -6.84 1.69 -6.92
C ILE A 198 -6.13 1.00 -5.76
N PHE A 199 -6.79 0.94 -4.59
CA PHE A 199 -6.27 0.24 -3.42
C PHE A 199 -5.90 -1.21 -3.75
N ALA A 200 -6.79 -1.97 -4.38
CA ALA A 200 -6.57 -3.40 -4.68
C ALA A 200 -5.33 -3.64 -5.56
N VAL A 201 -5.05 -2.73 -6.51
CA VAL A 201 -3.83 -2.79 -7.33
C VAL A 201 -2.58 -2.59 -6.47
N ILE A 202 -2.62 -1.59 -5.58
CA ILE A 202 -1.48 -1.26 -4.71
C ILE A 202 -1.26 -2.31 -3.63
N ASP A 203 -2.32 -2.84 -3.04
CA ASP A 203 -2.25 -3.90 -2.04
C ASP A 203 -1.66 -5.19 -2.63
N THR A 204 -2.12 -5.57 -3.83
CA THR A 204 -1.55 -6.68 -4.59
C THR A 204 -0.06 -6.43 -4.88
N LEU A 205 0.31 -5.22 -5.28
CA LEU A 205 1.70 -4.85 -5.52
C LEU A 205 2.54 -4.97 -4.25
N ASP A 206 2.09 -4.39 -3.12
CA ASP A 206 2.80 -4.47 -1.84
C ASP A 206 2.98 -5.93 -1.39
N ALA A 207 1.95 -6.76 -1.57
CA ALA A 207 2.01 -8.20 -1.29
C ALA A 207 3.01 -8.95 -2.19
N MET A 208 3.26 -8.47 -3.42
CA MET A 208 4.22 -9.07 -4.35
C MET A 208 5.67 -8.70 -4.02
N ILE A 209 5.90 -7.45 -3.60
CA ILE A 209 7.26 -6.87 -3.44
C ILE A 209 7.76 -6.84 -2.00
N SER A 210 6.87 -6.92 -1.00
CA SER A 210 7.27 -6.90 0.40
C SER A 210 7.64 -8.30 0.89
N ASP A 211 8.76 -8.39 1.60
CA ASP A 211 9.10 -9.56 2.39
C ASP A 211 8.02 -9.77 3.47
N ARG A 212 7.26 -10.87 3.36
CA ARG A 212 6.37 -11.35 4.42
C ARG A 212 7.09 -12.41 5.26
N PRO A 213 6.72 -12.65 6.53
CA PRO A 213 7.35 -13.66 7.39
C PRO A 213 7.47 -15.07 6.76
N TYR A 214 6.64 -15.38 5.76
CA TYR A 214 6.61 -16.68 5.07
C TYR A 214 6.95 -16.62 3.57
N ARG A 215 7.30 -15.45 3.02
CA ARG A 215 7.65 -15.29 1.60
C ARG A 215 8.55 -14.08 1.41
N LYS A 216 9.72 -14.30 0.81
CA LYS A 216 10.52 -13.19 0.30
C LYS A 216 9.80 -12.52 -0.87
N GLY A 217 9.78 -11.20 -0.88
CA GLY A 217 9.37 -10.40 -2.04
C GLY A 217 10.21 -10.79 -3.26
N ALA A 218 9.62 -10.65 -4.45
CA ALA A 218 10.28 -11.00 -5.71
C ALA A 218 11.41 -10.03 -6.09
#